data_AF-A0A927CDD8-F1
#
_entry.id   AF-A0A927CDD8-F1
#
_cell.length_a   1.000
_cell.length_b   1.000
_cell.length_c   1.000
_cell.angle_alpha   90.00
_cell.angle_beta   90.00
_cell.angle_gamma   90.00
#
_symmetry.space_group_name_H-M   'P 1'
#
loop_
_entity.id
_entity.type
_entity.pdbx_description
1 polymer ?
#
loop_
_entity_poly.entity_id
_entity_poly.type
_entity_poly.pdbx_seq_one_letter_code
_entity_poly.pdbx_strand_id
1 'polypeptide(L)'
;MRVQLMDELIDAYLESGFEHPYYLDLQTGEVILDLDEKDTGVPGIDWDDEASEGRYVNIPKIDSREAYAVMTKFAQTTESDPDNLLLAALDRNRPFRGFKDTLYDLNLWDPWNQFELKHAEEVIREWLEEEGLDYEELNLKYKANDSNYSAL
;
A
#
# COMPACT_ATOMS: atom_id res chain seq x y z
N MET A 1 -3.71 10.60 15.60
CA MET A 1 -4.66 9.78 14.81
C MET A 1 -4.32 8.34 15.14
N ARG A 2 -5.28 7.47 15.48
CA ARG A 2 -4.95 6.03 15.64
C ARG A 2 -4.83 5.46 14.24
N VAL A 3 -3.64 5.01 13.87
CA VAL A 3 -3.40 4.30 12.60
C VAL A 3 -4.21 3.00 12.64
N GLN A 4 -4.86 2.66 11.53
CA GLN A 4 -5.55 1.38 11.39
C GLN A 4 -4.70 0.42 10.57
N LEU A 5 -4.90 -0.90 10.73
CA LEU A 5 -4.22 -1.90 9.91
C LEU A 5 -4.40 -1.64 8.40
N MET A 6 -5.58 -1.16 8.00
CA MET A 6 -5.83 -0.84 6.59
C MET A 6 -4.86 0.21 6.03
N ASP A 7 -4.44 1.19 6.83
CA ASP A 7 -3.51 2.23 6.39
C ASP A 7 -2.14 1.60 6.07
N GLU A 8 -1.63 0.72 6.95
CA GLU A 8 -0.37 -0.01 6.75
C GLU A 8 -0.42 -0.96 5.54
N LEU A 9 -1.54 -1.66 5.33
CA LEU A 9 -1.73 -2.54 4.19
C LEU A 9 -1.75 -1.76 2.87
N ILE A 10 -2.41 -0.61 2.85
CA ILE A 10 -2.45 0.29 1.69
C ILE A 10 -1.05 0.82 1.38
N ASP A 11 -0.31 1.27 2.40
CA ASP A 11 1.05 1.78 2.23
C ASP A 11 1.98 0.71 1.67
N ALA A 12 1.93 -0.52 2.21
CA ALA A 12 2.70 -1.65 1.70
C ALA A 12 2.35 -2.02 0.25
N TYR A 13 1.07 -1.95 -0.12
CA TYR A 13 0.61 -2.21 -1.49
C TYR A 13 1.04 -1.12 -2.49
N LEU A 14 0.95 0.16 -2.08
CA LEU A 14 1.32 1.30 -2.94
C LEU A 14 2.83 1.52 -3.06
N GLU A 15 3.64 0.85 -2.23
CA GLU A 15 5.09 0.98 -2.28
C GLU A 15 5.68 0.39 -3.57
N SER A 16 5.80 1.27 -4.57
CA SER A 16 6.47 1.01 -5.85
C SER A 16 7.91 1.54 -5.79
N GLY A 17 8.90 0.66 -5.67
CA GLY A 17 10.28 1.11 -5.73
C GLY A 17 11.37 0.13 -5.33
N PHE A 18 11.07 -0.87 -4.51
CA PHE A 18 12.05 -1.86 -4.11
C PHE A 18 11.44 -3.27 -4.08
N GLU A 19 12.23 -4.26 -4.49
CA GLU A 19 11.90 -5.70 -4.46
C GLU A 19 11.76 -6.25 -3.03
N HIS A 20 11.47 -5.41 -2.04
CA HIS A 20 11.40 -5.79 -0.64
C HIS A 20 9.99 -6.28 -0.32
N PRO A 21 9.79 -7.56 0.00
CA PRO A 21 8.47 -8.11 0.23
C PRO A 21 7.93 -7.63 1.58
N TYR A 22 6.64 -7.27 1.58
CA TYR A 22 5.87 -7.05 2.80
C TYR A 22 5.06 -8.29 3.12
N TYR A 23 4.93 -8.60 4.41
CA TYR A 23 4.13 -9.71 4.90
C TYR A 23 3.19 -9.26 6.01
N LEU A 24 1.98 -9.79 5.99
CA LEU A 24 1.03 -9.67 7.08
C LEU A 24 1.26 -10.83 8.05
N ASP A 25 1.53 -10.50 9.31
CA ASP A 25 1.58 -11.46 10.41
C ASP A 25 0.17 -11.78 10.90
N LEU A 26 -0.29 -13.01 10.70
CA LEU A 26 -1.64 -13.43 11.09
C LEU A 26 -1.84 -13.55 12.60
N GLN A 27 -0.76 -13.58 13.38
CA GLN A 27 -0.81 -13.66 14.84
C GLN A 27 -0.94 -12.29 15.49
N THR A 28 -0.21 -11.29 14.99
CA THR A 28 -0.19 -9.93 15.57
C THR A 28 -1.01 -8.93 14.76
N GLY A 29 -1.31 -9.22 13.50
CA GLY A 29 -1.91 -8.27 12.57
C GLY A 29 -0.94 -7.20 12.06
N GLU A 30 0.37 -7.37 12.26
CA GLU A 30 1.37 -6.38 11.81
C GLU A 30 1.80 -6.58 10.35
N VAL A 31 2.18 -5.47 9.73
CA VAL A 31 2.81 -5.46 8.41
C VAL A 31 4.33 -5.41 8.60
N ILE A 32 5.02 -6.42 8.10
CA ILE A 32 6.46 -6.62 8.27
C ILE A 32 7.16 -6.45 6.93
N LEU A 33 8.15 -5.55 6.88
CA LEU A 33 9.12 -5.47 5.79
C LEU A 33 10.18 -6.55 6.00
N ASP A 34 10.14 -7.61 5.20
CA ASP A 34 11.08 -8.72 5.34
C ASP A 34 12.39 -8.40 4.62
N LEU A 35 13.32 -7.80 5.37
CA LEU A 35 14.67 -7.47 4.95
C LEU A 35 15.68 -7.81 6.02
N ASP A 36 16.93 -7.93 5.58
CA ASP A 36 18.06 -8.20 6.46
C ASP A 36 18.22 -7.07 7.49
N GLU A 37 18.48 -7.45 8.74
CA GLU A 37 18.70 -6.52 9.86
C GLU A 37 19.80 -5.50 9.54
N LYS A 38 20.77 -5.83 8.69
CA LYS A 38 21.81 -4.88 8.26
C LYS A 38 21.26 -3.69 7.48
N ASP A 39 20.12 -3.86 6.81
CA ASP A 39 19.50 -2.86 5.93
C ASP A 39 18.45 -2.03 6.68
N THR A 40 17.71 -2.65 7.62
CA THR A 40 16.60 -2.00 8.36
C THR A 40 16.94 -1.66 9.81
N GLY A 41 17.95 -2.30 10.40
CA GLY A 41 18.24 -2.25 11.83
C GLY A 41 17.27 -3.05 12.72
N VAL A 42 16.36 -3.81 12.11
CA VAL A 42 15.36 -4.65 12.79
C VAL A 42 15.42 -6.06 12.19
N PRO A 43 15.39 -7.13 13.00
CA PRO A 43 15.34 -8.50 12.46
C PRO A 43 14.14 -8.70 11.54
N GLY A 44 14.38 -9.25 10.35
CA GLY A 44 13.34 -9.73 9.44
C GLY A 44 12.68 -11.01 9.93
N ILE A 45 11.96 -11.70 9.04
CA ILE A 45 11.28 -12.96 9.38
C ILE A 45 12.31 -14.10 9.44
N ASP A 46 12.31 -14.86 10.53
CA ASP A 46 13.07 -16.10 10.62
C ASP A 46 12.30 -17.23 9.93
N TRP A 47 12.57 -17.44 8.65
CA TRP A 47 11.93 -18.47 7.83
C TRP A 47 12.32 -19.90 8.21
N ASP A 48 13.40 -20.09 8.98
CA ASP A 48 13.86 -21.41 9.44
C ASP A 48 13.17 -21.83 10.77
N ASP A 49 12.43 -20.91 11.43
CA ASP A 49 11.65 -21.21 12.63
C ASP A 49 10.32 -21.91 12.27
N GLU A 50 10.04 -23.05 12.91
CA GLU A 50 8.74 -23.75 12.80
C GLU A 50 7.56 -22.86 13.20
N ALA A 51 7.77 -21.86 14.07
CA ALA A 51 6.74 -20.88 14.45
C ALA A 51 6.35 -19.91 13.31
N SER A 52 7.15 -19.83 12.25
CA SER A 52 6.87 -19.01 11.07
C SER A 52 6.00 -19.75 10.02
N GLU A 53 5.89 -21.07 10.11
CA GLU A 53 5.15 -21.88 9.13
C GLU A 53 3.65 -21.51 9.14
N GLY A 54 3.17 -20.98 8.00
CA GLY A 54 1.77 -20.57 7.83
C GLY A 54 1.35 -19.31 8.60
N ARG A 55 2.29 -18.61 9.26
CA ARG A 55 2.02 -17.39 10.03
C ARG A 55 1.95 -16.12 9.17
N TYR A 56 2.71 -16.07 8.09
CA TYR A 56 2.90 -14.88 7.28
C TYR A 56 2.28 -15.01 5.90
N VAL A 57 1.55 -13.99 5.47
CA VAL A 57 0.98 -13.91 4.12
C VAL A 57 1.61 -12.75 3.38
N ASN A 58 2.08 -12.97 2.15
CA ASN A 58 2.67 -11.91 1.35
C ASN A 58 1.61 -10.88 0.95
N ILE A 59 1.90 -9.60 1.19
CA ILE A 59 1.02 -8.50 0.79
C ILE A 59 1.29 -8.16 -0.68
N PRO A 60 0.27 -8.09 -1.54
CA PRO A 60 0.45 -7.78 -2.94
C PRO A 60 0.99 -6.35 -3.10
N LYS A 61 1.67 -6.10 -4.23
CA LYS A 61 2.14 -4.76 -4.60
C LYS A 61 1.52 -4.31 -5.89
N ILE A 62 1.23 -3.02 -5.99
CA ILE A 62 0.81 -2.41 -7.24
C ILE A 62 1.95 -2.51 -8.26
N ASP A 63 1.67 -3.14 -9.41
CA ASP A 63 2.63 -3.19 -10.50
C ASP A 63 2.56 -1.91 -11.37
N SER A 64 3.58 -1.68 -12.19
CA SER A 64 3.63 -0.49 -13.05
C SER A 64 2.45 -0.39 -14.04
N ARG A 65 1.88 -1.52 -14.47
CA ARG A 65 0.75 -1.55 -15.41
C ARG A 65 -0.53 -1.15 -14.69
N GLU A 66 -0.75 -1.68 -13.49
CA GLU A 66 -1.88 -1.32 -12.65
C GLU A 66 -1.79 0.16 -12.23
N ALA A 67 -0.64 0.62 -11.74
CA ALA A 67 -0.41 2.03 -11.39
C ALA A 67 -0.72 2.96 -12.57
N TYR A 68 -0.26 2.62 -13.78
CA TYR A 68 -0.58 3.37 -14.99
C TYR A 68 -2.09 3.40 -15.28
N ALA A 69 -2.79 2.27 -15.10
CA ALA A 69 -4.23 2.17 -15.31
C ALA A 69 -5.01 3.03 -14.31
N VAL A 70 -4.62 3.04 -13.03
CA VAL A 70 -5.24 3.87 -11.98
C VAL A 70 -5.04 5.36 -12.30
N MET A 71 -3.82 5.77 -12.65
CA MET A 71 -3.53 7.16 -13.07
C MET A 71 -4.35 7.57 -14.29
N THR A 72 -4.46 6.68 -15.29
CA THR A 72 -5.27 6.91 -16.50
C THR A 72 -6.76 7.07 -16.14
N LYS A 73 -7.29 6.20 -15.27
CA LYS A 73 -8.69 6.25 -14.82
C LYS A 73 -9.00 7.56 -14.09
N PHE A 74 -8.11 8.01 -13.21
CA PHE A 74 -8.25 9.31 -12.57
C PHE A 74 -8.26 10.45 -13.58
N ALA A 75 -7.28 10.47 -14.49
CA ALA A 75 -7.18 11.51 -15.52
C ALA A 75 -8.41 11.57 -16.46
N GLN A 76 -9.06 10.43 -16.72
CA GLN A 76 -10.29 10.35 -17.52
C GLN A 76 -11.55 10.77 -16.78
N THR A 77 -11.56 10.69 -15.44
CA THR A 77 -12.77 10.90 -14.63
C THR A 77 -12.79 12.24 -13.90
N THR A 78 -11.64 12.90 -13.76
CA THR A 78 -11.56 14.24 -13.16
C THR A 78 -12.09 15.32 -14.10
N GLU A 79 -13.00 16.16 -13.61
CA GLU A 79 -13.50 17.34 -14.34
C GLU A 79 -12.56 18.56 -14.22
N SER A 80 -11.54 18.47 -13.36
CA SER A 80 -10.65 19.58 -13.02
C SER A 80 -9.38 19.68 -13.90
N ASP A 81 -9.32 18.89 -14.97
CA ASP A 81 -8.26 18.91 -16.00
C ASP A 81 -8.88 18.95 -17.41
N PRO A 82 -9.53 20.07 -17.79
CA PRO A 82 -10.29 20.15 -19.04
C PRO A 82 -9.42 20.04 -20.30
N ASP A 83 -8.12 20.31 -20.17
CA ASP A 83 -7.15 20.25 -21.27
C ASP A 83 -6.47 18.87 -21.38
N ASN A 84 -6.86 17.89 -20.56
CA ASN A 84 -6.30 16.53 -20.50
C ASN A 84 -4.78 16.51 -20.28
N LEU A 85 -4.25 17.44 -19.48
CA LEU A 85 -2.83 17.54 -19.19
C LEU A 85 -2.28 16.31 -18.47
N LEU A 86 -3.07 15.69 -17.59
CA LEU A 86 -2.71 14.46 -16.87
C LEU A 86 -2.52 13.29 -17.84
N LEU A 87 -3.44 13.10 -18.79
CA LEU A 87 -3.29 12.09 -19.84
C LEU A 87 -2.07 12.39 -20.73
N ALA A 88 -1.92 13.66 -21.13
CA ALA A 88 -0.78 14.07 -21.94
C ALA A 88 0.57 13.93 -21.22
N ALA A 89 0.59 13.90 -19.88
CA ALA A 89 1.78 13.65 -19.08
C ALA A 89 2.14 12.16 -19.03
N LEU A 90 1.14 11.28 -18.99
CA LEU A 90 1.31 9.82 -19.01
C LEU A 90 1.86 9.31 -20.35
N ASP A 91 1.65 10.03 -21.45
CA ASP A 91 2.20 9.67 -22.78
C ASP A 91 3.67 10.09 -22.97
N ARG A 92 4.29 10.75 -21.98
CA ARG A 92 5.65 11.31 -22.08
C ARG A 92 6.70 10.44 -21.40
N ASN A 93 7.97 10.79 -21.62
CA ASN A 93 9.08 10.22 -20.86
C ASN A 93 8.89 10.44 -19.36
N ARG A 94 9.11 9.38 -18.56
CA ARG A 94 8.90 9.34 -17.10
C ARG A 94 7.43 9.62 -16.72
N PRO A 95 6.50 8.77 -17.19
CA PRO A 95 5.06 9.04 -17.13
C PRO A 95 4.56 9.28 -15.70
N PHE A 96 4.97 8.45 -14.74
CA PHE A 96 4.54 8.59 -13.34
C PHE A 96 5.03 9.88 -12.69
N ARG A 97 6.27 10.31 -13.00
CA ARG A 97 6.78 11.59 -12.49
C ARG A 97 6.04 12.74 -13.13
N GLY A 98 5.89 12.73 -14.45
CA GLY A 98 5.18 13.78 -15.18
C GLY A 98 3.74 13.94 -14.72
N PHE A 99 3.04 12.83 -14.46
CA PHE A 99 1.70 12.84 -13.90
C PHE A 99 1.67 13.50 -12.52
N LYS A 100 2.56 13.10 -11.60
CA LYS A 100 2.67 13.69 -10.25
C LYS A 100 3.01 15.18 -10.30
N ASP A 101 3.94 15.60 -11.15
CA ASP A 101 4.28 17.01 -11.36
C ASP A 101 3.05 17.80 -11.85
N THR A 102 2.29 17.22 -12.79
CA THR A 102 1.06 17.84 -13.33
C THR A 102 -0.04 17.95 -12.27
N LEU A 103 -0.18 16.97 -11.36
CA LEU A 103 -1.10 17.08 -10.23
C LEU A 103 -0.78 18.29 -9.34
N TYR A 104 0.50 18.57 -9.08
CA TYR A 104 0.91 19.75 -8.33
C TYR A 104 0.56 21.04 -9.06
N ASP A 105 0.84 21.12 -10.36
CA ASP A 105 0.54 22.30 -11.18
C ASP A 105 -0.97 22.60 -11.22
N LEU A 106 -1.81 21.56 -11.18
CA LEU A 106 -3.27 21.66 -11.19
C LEU A 106 -3.92 21.75 -9.79
N ASN A 107 -3.14 21.66 -8.71
CA ASN A 107 -3.64 21.51 -7.33
C ASN A 107 -4.61 20.32 -7.16
N LEU A 108 -4.31 19.20 -7.82
CA LEU A 108 -5.12 17.97 -7.79
C LEU A 108 -4.52 16.85 -6.93
N TRP A 109 -3.50 17.17 -6.12
CA TRP A 109 -2.83 16.20 -5.25
C TRP A 109 -3.80 15.53 -4.26
N ASP A 110 -4.63 16.31 -3.56
CA ASP A 110 -5.57 15.76 -2.58
C ASP A 110 -6.67 14.90 -3.23
N PRO A 111 -7.34 15.34 -4.32
CA PRO A 111 -8.26 14.47 -5.08
C PRO A 111 -7.60 13.19 -5.59
N TRP A 112 -6.36 13.27 -6.08
CA TRP A 112 -5.61 12.09 -6.51
C TRP A 112 -5.37 11.13 -5.36
N ASN A 113 -4.86 11.60 -4.22
CA ASN A 113 -4.59 10.75 -3.06
C ASN A 113 -5.85 10.04 -2.59
N GLN A 114 -6.98 10.75 -2.52
CA GLN A 114 -8.26 10.13 -2.14
C GLN A 114 -8.69 9.04 -3.14
N PHE A 115 -8.45 9.28 -4.43
CA PHE A 115 -8.77 8.31 -5.47
C PHE A 115 -7.85 7.08 -5.41
N GLU A 116 -6.55 7.28 -5.24
CA GLU A 116 -5.54 6.21 -5.15
C GLU A 116 -5.74 5.38 -3.89
N LEU A 117 -5.94 6.01 -2.72
CA LEU A 117 -6.22 5.33 -1.46
C LEU A 117 -7.50 4.49 -1.54
N LYS A 118 -8.55 5.00 -2.19
CA LYS A 118 -9.80 4.25 -2.38
C LYS A 118 -9.58 3.02 -3.26
N HIS A 119 -8.84 3.15 -4.37
CA HIS A 119 -8.49 2.01 -5.23
C HIS A 119 -7.68 0.97 -4.44
N ALA A 120 -6.67 1.41 -3.69
CA ALA A 120 -5.85 0.52 -2.88
C ALA A 120 -6.67 -0.20 -1.80
N GLU A 121 -7.58 0.50 -1.11
CA GLU A 121 -8.48 -0.12 -0.14
C GLU A 121 -9.37 -1.18 -0.78
N GLU A 122 -9.93 -0.92 -1.97
CA GLU A 122 -10.73 -1.88 -2.73
C GLU A 122 -9.91 -3.15 -3.05
N VAL A 123 -8.68 -2.98 -3.56
CA VAL A 123 -7.78 -4.10 -3.89
C VAL A 123 -7.36 -4.89 -2.64
N ILE A 124 -7.00 -4.22 -1.55
CA ILE A 124 -6.62 -4.90 -0.29
C ILE A 124 -7.80 -5.68 0.29
N ARG A 125 -9.02 -5.15 0.20
CA ARG A 125 -10.22 -5.89 0.65
C ARG A 125 -10.45 -7.15 -0.19
N GLU A 126 -10.34 -7.04 -1.51
CA GLU A 126 -10.43 -8.20 -2.41
C GLU A 126 -9.36 -9.24 -2.08
N TRP A 127 -8.11 -8.81 -1.88
CA TRP A 127 -7.02 -9.71 -1.47
C TRP A 127 -7.28 -10.40 -0.13
N LEU A 128 -7.73 -9.68 0.90
CA LEU A 128 -8.09 -10.28 2.19
C LEU A 128 -9.20 -11.32 2.04
N GLU A 129 -10.22 -11.06 1.20
CA GLU A 129 -11.29 -12.01 0.90
C GLU A 129 -10.77 -13.25 0.17
N GLU A 130 -9.89 -13.09 -0.81
CA GLU A 130 -9.26 -14.19 -1.57
C GLU A 130 -8.39 -15.10 -0.70
N GLU A 131 -7.64 -14.51 0.24
CA GLU A 131 -6.84 -15.22 1.24
C GLU A 131 -7.69 -15.82 2.39
N GLY A 132 -8.99 -15.49 2.44
CA GLY A 132 -9.90 -15.95 3.50
C GLY A 132 -9.61 -15.33 4.87
N LEU A 133 -9.09 -14.11 4.90
CA LEU A 133 -8.66 -13.39 6.10
C LEU A 133 -9.75 -12.44 6.63
N ASP A 134 -10.02 -12.49 7.93
CA ASP A 134 -10.94 -11.57 8.59
C ASP A 134 -10.23 -10.28 9.01
N TYR A 135 -10.53 -9.18 8.30
CA TYR A 135 -9.97 -7.86 8.59
C TYR A 135 -10.24 -7.39 10.03
N GLU A 136 -11.44 -7.60 10.56
CA GLU A 136 -11.80 -7.08 11.88
C GLU A 136 -11.02 -7.84 12.97
N GLU A 137 -10.83 -9.15 12.80
CA GLU A 137 -9.97 -9.95 13.69
C GLU A 137 -8.52 -9.45 13.65
N LEU A 138 -7.96 -9.26 12.45
CA LEU A 138 -6.57 -8.80 12.28
C LEU A 138 -6.36 -7.38 12.82
N ASN A 139 -7.30 -6.47 12.56
CA ASN A 139 -7.24 -5.10 13.05
C ASN A 139 -7.36 -5.00 14.57
N LEU A 140 -8.08 -5.94 15.22
CA LEU A 140 -8.11 -6.04 16.68
C LEU A 140 -6.75 -6.50 17.24
N LYS A 141 -6.10 -7.49 16.60
CA LYS A 141 -4.75 -7.93 16.97
C LYS A 141 -3.74 -6.79 16.82
N TYR A 142 -3.77 -6.09 15.69
CA TYR A 142 -2.91 -4.95 15.39
C TYR A 142 -2.99 -3.87 16.47
N LYS A 143 -4.22 -3.45 16.81
CA LYS A 143 -4.47 -2.44 17.86
C LYS A 143 -4.02 -2.90 19.25
N ALA A 144 -4.16 -4.18 19.56
CA ALA A 144 -3.70 -4.74 20.82
C ALA A 144 -2.18 -4.70 20.93
N ASN A 145 -1.46 -4.94 19.83
CA ASN A 145 0.00 -4.87 19.81
C ASN A 145 0.53 -3.43 19.89
N ASP A 146 -0.04 -2.50 19.13
CA ASP A 146 0.32 -1.08 19.16
C ASP A 146 0.08 -0.43 20.56
N SER A 147 -0.98 -0.87 21.24
CA SER A 147 -1.28 -0.43 22.62
C SER A 147 -0.27 -0.94 23.66
N ASN A 148 0.40 -2.07 23.40
CA ASN A 148 1.41 -2.62 24.32
C ASN A 148 2.75 -1.86 24.22
N TYR A 149 3.08 -1.30 23.05
CA TYR A 149 4.29 -0.48 22.87
C TYR A 149 4.15 0.95 23.39
N SER A 150 2.93 1.47 23.47
CA SER A 150 2.65 2.82 23.99
C SER A 150 2.51 2.90 25.52
N ALA A 151 2.63 1.76 26.22
CA ALA A 151 2.57 1.65 27.69
C ALA A 151 3.94 1.37 28.35
N LEU A 152 5.03 1.36 27.58
CA LEU A 152 6.43 1.26 28.03
C LEU A 152 7.13 2.61 27.88
#